data_AF-A0A7C4MSB7-F1
#
_entry.id   AF-A0A7C4MSB7-F1
#
_cell.length_a   1.000
_cell.length_b   1.000
_cell.length_c   1.000
_cell.angle_alpha   90.00
_cell.angle_beta   90.00
_cell.angle_gamma   90.00
#
_symmetry.space_group_name_H-M   'P 1'
#
loop_
_entity.id
_entity.type
_entity.pdbx_description
1 polymer ?
#
loop_
_entity_poly.entity_id
_entity_poly.type
_entity_poly.pdbx_seq_one_letter_code
_entity_poly.pdbx_strand_id
1 'polypeptide(L)'
;MDAQTAVDLGRQALWMSLLIGAPVLVVGLLVGLIVGLLQALTQVQEQTVAFVPKLAAMIITLGLALPWLIQQMVEYSQELIGGIAGRL
;
A
#
# COMPACT_ATOMS: atom_id res chain seq x y z
N MET A 1 -10.27 29.07 -3.14
CA MET A 1 -10.35 27.61 -2.93
C MET A 1 -11.75 27.30 -2.44
N ASP A 2 -12.55 26.63 -3.26
CA ASP A 2 -13.90 26.24 -2.87
C ASP A 2 -13.85 24.94 -2.05
N ALA A 3 -14.81 24.74 -1.13
CA ALA A 3 -14.82 23.59 -0.23
C ALA A 3 -14.85 22.25 -0.99
N GLN A 4 -15.52 22.22 -2.14
CA GLN A 4 -15.56 21.07 -3.03
C GLN A 4 -14.17 20.69 -3.56
N THR A 5 -13.34 21.67 -3.93
CA THR A 5 -11.97 21.43 -4.42
C THR A 5 -11.11 20.77 -3.33
N ALA A 6 -11.21 21.22 -2.08
CA ALA A 6 -10.48 20.62 -0.98
C ALA A 6 -10.88 19.16 -0.72
N VAL A 7 -12.18 18.84 -0.83
CA VAL A 7 -12.70 17.48 -0.69
C VAL A 7 -12.20 16.56 -1.81
N ASP A 8 -12.17 17.05 -3.06
CA ASP A 8 -11.69 16.27 -4.20
C ASP A 8 -10.19 15.97 -4.12
N LEU A 9 -9.38 16.94 -3.68
CA LEU A 9 -7.96 16.75 -3.39
C LEU A 9 -7.75 15.70 -2.28
N GLY A 10 -8.53 15.77 -1.21
CA GLY A 10 -8.48 14.78 -0.13
C GLY A 10 -8.84 13.37 -0.61
N ARG A 11 -9.86 13.24 -1.46
CA ARG A 11 -10.26 11.97 -2.07
C ARG A 11 -9.13 11.37 -2.91
N GLN A 12 -8.50 12.18 -3.77
CA GLN A 12 -7.37 11.73 -4.59
C GLN A 12 -6.17 11.30 -3.74
N ALA A 13 -5.84 12.06 -2.70
CA ALA A 13 -4.76 11.71 -1.78
C ALA A 13 -5.01 10.37 -1.07
N LEU A 14 -6.24 10.13 -0.61
CA LEU A 14 -6.62 8.84 0.01
C LEU A 14 -6.58 7.70 -1.00
N TRP A 15 -7.06 7.93 -2.22
CA TRP A 15 -7.03 6.93 -3.29
C TRP A 15 -5.59 6.53 -3.64
N MET A 16 -4.70 7.51 -3.81
CA MET A 16 -3.29 7.27 -4.07
C MET A 16 -2.62 6.52 -2.90
N SER A 17 -2.89 6.94 -1.67
CA SER A 17 -2.36 6.26 -0.47
C SER A 17 -2.80 4.79 -0.41
N LEU A 18 -4.05 4.51 -0.75
CA LEU A 18 -4.59 3.16 -0.83
C LEU A 18 -3.91 2.35 -1.94
N LEU A 19 -3.73 2.94 -3.12
CA LEU A 19 -3.12 2.30 -4.29
C LEU A 19 -1.65 1.93 -4.04
N ILE A 20 -0.90 2.82 -3.38
CA ILE A 20 0.48 2.58 -2.94
C ILE A 20 0.55 1.45 -1.91
N GLY A 21 -0.38 1.44 -0.94
CA GLY A 21 -0.43 0.40 0.10
C GLY A 21 -0.97 -0.95 -0.39
N ALA A 22 -1.80 -0.96 -1.43
CA ALA A 22 -2.53 -2.13 -1.92
C ALA A 22 -1.66 -3.38 -2.13
N PRO A 23 -0.53 -3.33 -2.89
CA PRO A 23 0.26 -4.54 -3.16
C PRO A 23 0.80 -5.19 -1.89
N VAL A 24 1.32 -4.38 -0.97
CA VAL A 24 1.88 -4.86 0.31
C VAL A 24 0.77 -5.40 1.21
N LEU A 25 -0.39 -4.75 1.25
CA LEU A 25 -1.56 -5.19 2.02
C LEU A 25 -2.12 -6.51 1.51
N VAL A 26 -2.29 -6.66 0.19
CA VAL A 26 -2.81 -7.88 -0.43
C VAL A 26 -1.88 -9.06 -0.15
N VAL A 27 -0.56 -8.89 -0.34
CA VAL A 27 0.40 -9.96 -0.05
C VAL A 27 0.45 -10.26 1.45
N GLY A 28 0.48 -9.24 2.30
CA GLY A 28 0.48 -9.40 3.75
C GLY A 28 -0.76 -10.14 4.26
N LEU A 29 -1.93 -9.92 3.63
CA LEU A 29 -3.17 -10.63 3.92
C LEU A 29 -3.09 -12.10 3.49
N LEU A 30 -2.71 -12.35 2.23
CA LEU A 30 -2.63 -13.72 1.68
C LEU A 30 -1.63 -14.58 2.46
N VAL A 31 -0.42 -14.07 2.70
CA VAL A 31 0.61 -14.80 3.43
C VAL A 31 0.24 -14.95 4.90
N GLY A 32 -0.32 -13.91 5.52
CA GLY A 32 -0.83 -13.99 6.89
C GLY A 32 -1.91 -15.05 7.05
N LEU A 33 -2.82 -15.17 6.09
CA LEU A 33 -3.87 -16.19 6.08
C LEU A 33 -3.29 -17.60 5.92
N ILE A 34 -2.41 -17.79 4.94
CA ILE A 34 -1.78 -19.10 4.68
C ILE A 34 -1.00 -19.56 5.90
N VAL A 35 -0.17 -18.68 6.46
CA VAL A 35 0.68 -19.03 7.61
C VAL A 35 -0.16 -19.22 8.87
N GLY A 36 -1.20 -18.41 9.09
CA GLY A 36 -2.13 -18.59 10.20
C GLY A 36 -2.89 -19.92 10.12
N LEU A 37 -3.28 -20.36 8.91
CA LEU A 37 -3.87 -21.67 8.71
C LEU A 37 -2.88 -22.80 9.04
N LEU A 38 -1.63 -22.70 8.58
CA LEU A 38 -0.59 -23.68 8.88
C LEU A 38 -0.29 -23.75 10.39
N GLN A 39 -0.26 -22.61 11.09
CA GLN A 39 -0.12 -22.56 12.54
C GLN A 39 -1.27 -23.26 13.27
N ALA A 40 -2.51 -23.01 12.82
CA ALA A 40 -3.69 -23.66 13.38
C ALA A 40 -3.68 -25.19 13.17
N LEU A 41 -3.29 -25.65 11.96
CA LEU A 41 -3.24 -27.08 11.62
C LEU A 41 -2.13 -27.84 12.36
N THR A 42 -0.98 -27.20 12.59
CA THR A 42 0.18 -27.83 13.25
C THR A 42 0.21 -27.65 14.77
N GLN A 43 -0.74 -26.89 15.34
CA GLN A 43 -0.79 -26.52 16.76
C GLN A 43 0.44 -25.74 17.26
N VAL A 44 1.29 -25.24 16.37
CA VAL A 44 2.45 -24.41 16.70
C VAL A 44 2.01 -22.96 16.86
N GLN A 45 1.92 -22.48 18.10
CA GLN A 45 1.50 -21.11 18.45
C GLN A 45 2.70 -20.16 18.70
N GLU A 46 3.87 -20.48 18.16
CA GLU A 46 5.06 -19.63 18.25
C GLU A 46 4.87 -18.39 17.35
N GLN A 47 4.75 -17.21 17.97
CA GLN A 47 4.47 -15.95 17.27
C GLN A 47 5.53 -15.60 16.21
N THR A 48 6.78 -16.01 16.43
CA THR A 48 7.91 -15.80 15.51
C THR A 48 7.78 -16.56 14.19
N VAL A 49 7.17 -17.76 14.20
CA VAL A 49 6.99 -18.59 13.00
C VAL A 49 6.02 -17.94 12.01
N ALA A 50 5.01 -17.21 12.49
CA ALA A 50 4.11 -16.44 11.63
C ALA A 50 4.74 -15.17 11.08
N PHE A 51 5.57 -14.53 11.89
CA PHE A 51 6.07 -13.20 11.60
C PHE A 51 7.09 -13.19 10.46
N VAL A 52 8.06 -14.12 10.48
CA VAL A 52 9.19 -14.12 9.53
C VAL A 52 8.75 -14.32 8.07
N PRO A 53 7.94 -15.35 7.73
CA PRO A 53 7.51 -15.56 6.34
C PRO A 53 6.67 -14.40 5.81
N LYS A 54 5.79 -13.84 6.66
CA LYS A 54 4.95 -12.68 6.33
C LYS A 54 5.81 -11.45 6.03
N LEU A 55 6.77 -11.14 6.90
CA LEU A 55 7.66 -9.99 6.73
C LEU A 55 8.50 -10.13 5.45
N ALA A 56 9.08 -11.30 5.21
CA ALA A 56 9.87 -11.57 4.01
C ALA A 56 9.04 -11.35 2.73
N ALA A 57 7.81 -11.86 2.69
CA ALA A 57 6.93 -11.66 1.54
C ALA A 57 6.55 -10.20 1.31
N MET A 58 6.29 -9.44 2.39
CA MET A 58 6.00 -8.00 2.30
C MET A 58 7.21 -7.21 1.78
N ILE A 59 8.43 -7.52 2.24
CA ILE A 59 9.66 -6.85 1.77
C ILE A 59 9.91 -7.16 0.29
N ILE A 60 9.77 -8.42 -0.12
CA ILE A 60 9.93 -8.81 -1.53
C ILE A 60 8.91 -8.07 -2.40
N THR A 61 7.65 -8.04 -1.97
CA THR A 61 6.57 -7.35 -2.69
C THR A 61 6.86 -5.86 -2.82
N LEU A 62 7.32 -5.22 -1.73
CA LEU A 62 7.70 -3.82 -1.75
C LEU A 62 8.86 -3.57 -2.71
N GLY A 63 9.89 -4.43 -2.68
CA GLY A 63 11.04 -4.33 -3.59
C GLY A 63 10.65 -4.47 -5.06
N LEU A 64 9.74 -5.40 -5.39
CA LEU A 64 9.24 -5.59 -6.75
C LEU A 64 8.29 -4.47 -7.20
N ALA A 65 7.44 -3.98 -6.30
CA ALA A 65 6.52 -2.89 -6.57
C ALA A 65 7.20 -1.52 -6.58
N LEU A 66 8.44 -1.40 -6.09
CA LEU A 66 9.14 -0.13 -5.88
C LEU A 66 9.18 0.78 -7.13
N PRO A 67 9.53 0.30 -8.33
CA PRO A 67 9.55 1.15 -9.52
C PRO A 67 8.17 1.70 -9.86
N TRP A 68 7.13 0.86 -9.72
CA TRP A 68 5.75 1.23 -9.99
C TRP A 68 5.22 2.23 -8.95
N LEU A 69 5.53 2.03 -7.66
CA LEU A 69 5.17 2.98 -6.60
C LEU A 69 5.76 4.36 -6.85
N ILE A 70 7.04 4.42 -7.24
CA ILE A 70 7.72 5.68 -7.55
C ILE A 70 7.06 6.36 -8.75
N GLN A 71 6.73 5.62 -9.82
CA GLN A 71 6.02 6.17 -10.99
C GLN A 71 4.70 6.81 -10.59
N GLN A 72 3.88 6.10 -9.81
CA GLN A 72 2.60 6.60 -9.33
C GLN A 72 2.76 7.87 -8.48
N MET A 73 3.72 7.90 -7.55
CA MET A 73 3.97 9.10 -6.74
C MET A 73 4.43 10.30 -7.57
N VAL A 74 5.26 10.07 -8.59
CA VAL A 74 5.73 11.13 -9.49
C VAL A 74 4.58 11.67 -10.33
N GLU A 75 3.77 10.80 -10.94
CA GLU A 75 2.59 11.19 -11.73
C GLU A 75 1.63 12.04 -10.89
N TYR A 76 1.25 11.57 -9.70
CA TYR A 76 0.37 12.32 -8.81
C TYR A 76 0.97 13.66 -8.37
N SER A 77 2.27 13.71 -8.10
CA SER A 77 2.94 14.96 -7.73
C SER A 77 2.93 15.96 -8.89
N GLN A 78 3.14 15.50 -10.12
CA GLN A 78 3.08 16.34 -11.32
C GLN A 78 1.68 16.88 -11.57
N GLU A 79 0.65 16.03 -11.45
CA GLU A 79 -0.76 16.44 -11.58
C GLU A 79 -1.15 17.45 -10.50
N LEU A 80 -0.73 17.21 -9.25
CA LEU A 80 -1.00 18.10 -8.14
C LEU A 80 -0.36 19.49 -8.36
N ILE A 81 0.94 19.52 -8.68
CA ILE A 81 1.69 20.77 -8.88
C ILE A 81 1.21 21.51 -10.14
N GLY A 82 1.02 20.81 -11.25
CA GLY A 82 0.46 21.39 -12.48
C GLY A 82 -0.95 21.93 -12.28
N GLY A 83 -1.76 21.21 -11.50
CA GLY A 83 -3.11 21.63 -11.12
C GLY A 83 -3.16 22.80 -10.13
N ILE A 84 -2.06 23.18 -9.47
CA ILE A 84 -1.97 24.39 -8.65
C ILE A 84 -1.77 25.61 -9.55
N ALA A 85 -0.90 25.52 -10.56
CA ALA A 85 -0.63 26.62 -11.50
C ALA A 85 -1.86 27.02 -12.33
N GLY A 86 -2.73 26.07 -12.68
CA GLY A 86 -4.00 26.34 -13.39
C GLY A 86 -5.16 26.82 -12.51
N ARG A 87 -4.97 26.90 -11.18
CA ARG A 87 -6.00 27.32 -10.21
C ARG A 87 -5.69 28.65 -9.50
N LEU A 88 -4.57 29.30 -9.86
CA LEU A 88 -4.22 30.68 -9.52
C LEU A 88 -4.74 31.63 -10.62
#